data_AF-A0A3C0FPE6-F1
#
_entry.id   AF-A0A3C0FPE6-F1
#
_cell.length_a   1.000
_cell.length_b   1.000
_cell.length_c   1.000
_cell.angle_alpha   90.00
_cell.angle_beta   90.00
_cell.angle_gamma   90.00
#
_symmetry.space_group_name_H-M   'P 1'
#
loop_
_entity.id
_entity.type
_entity.pdbx_description
1 polymer ?
#
loop_
_entity_poly.entity_id
_entity_poly.type
_entity_poly.pdbx_seq_one_letter_code
_entity_poly.pdbx_strand_id
1 'polypeptide(L)'
;MGDLSWIAVDWGTSNLRVWGLDDSGNILGTVESPLGMNAIASDPKLSFETVLVGLIEDWLAADAAKLPVVICGMAGAKQGWLEAPYCDVPARPSDLA
;
A
#
# COMPACT_ATOMS: atom_id res chain seq x y z
N MET A 1 10.41 -9.82 11.18
CA MET A 1 9.44 -10.71 10.50
C MET A 1 10.25 -11.56 9.52
N GLY A 2 10.61 -12.79 9.87
CA GLY A 2 11.77 -13.50 9.27
C GLY A 2 11.63 -13.84 7.78
N ASP A 3 10.40 -14.05 7.32
CA ASP A 3 10.09 -14.49 5.94
C ASP A 3 9.26 -13.45 5.16
N LEU A 4 9.33 -12.18 5.54
CA LEU A 4 8.57 -11.13 4.86
C LEU A 4 9.14 -10.86 3.46
N SER A 5 8.34 -11.13 2.44
CA SER A 5 8.74 -11.06 1.03
C SER A 5 8.16 -9.87 0.28
N TRP A 6 6.93 -9.46 0.58
CA TRP A 6 6.30 -8.30 -0.04
C TRP A 6 5.13 -7.78 0.79
N ILE A 7 4.66 -6.58 0.47
CA ILE A 7 3.54 -5.92 1.14
C ILE A 7 2.42 -5.63 0.14
N ALA A 8 1.21 -6.03 0.50
CA ALA A 8 -0.02 -5.61 -0.19
C ALA A 8 -0.65 -4.44 0.56
N VAL A 9 -1.07 -3.41 -0.18
CA VAL A 9 -1.75 -2.24 0.37
C VAL A 9 -3.04 -2.00 -0.40
N ASP A 10 -4.15 -1.87 0.34
CA ASP A 10 -5.41 -1.38 -0.18
C ASP A 10 -5.71 -0.03 0.47
N TRP A 11 -5.55 1.04 -0.33
CA TRP A 11 -5.68 2.41 0.13
C TRP A 11 -6.93 3.06 -0.43
N GLY A 12 -8.01 3.03 0.34
CA GLY A 12 -9.27 3.65 -0.03
C GLY A 12 -9.34 5.14 0.31
N THR A 13 -10.49 5.73 -0.03
CA THR A 13 -10.80 7.13 0.31
C THR A 13 -10.79 7.37 1.83
N SER A 14 -11.31 6.41 2.60
CA SER A 14 -11.56 6.58 4.04
C SER A 14 -10.77 5.64 4.92
N ASN A 15 -10.20 4.56 4.36
CA ASN A 15 -9.49 3.54 5.13
C ASN A 15 -8.26 3.05 4.37
N LEU A 16 -7.32 2.50 5.12
CA LEU A 16 -6.10 1.87 4.64
C LEU A 16 -5.99 0.48 5.28
N ARG A 17 -5.66 -0.52 4.47
CA ARG A 17 -5.36 -1.89 4.92
C ARG A 17 -4.02 -2.33 4.33
N VAL A 18 -3.22 -3.00 5.15
CA VAL A 18 -1.87 -3.43 4.80
C VAL A 18 -1.66 -4.87 5.25
N TRP A 19 -1.07 -5.68 4.38
CA TRP A 19 -0.71 -7.07 4.66
C TRP A 19 0.76 -7.29 4.36
N GLY A 20 1.49 -7.92 5.28
CA GLY A 20 2.81 -8.47 5.03
C GLY A 20 2.70 -9.94 4.65
N LEU A 21 3.33 -10.35 3.55
CA LEU A 21 3.24 -11.70 2.99
C LEU A 21 4.60 -12.35 2.80
N ASP A 22 4.65 -13.67 2.92
CA ASP A 22 5.79 -14.48 2.49
C ASP A 22 5.73 -14.84 0.99
N ASP A 23 6.77 -15.51 0.48
CA ASP A 23 6.86 -15.99 -0.91
C ASP A 23 5.77 -17.01 -1.29
N SER A 24 5.14 -17.65 -0.30
CA SER A 24 4.04 -18.60 -0.50
C SER A 24 2.67 -17.92 -0.49
N GLY A 25 2.61 -16.61 -0.23
CA GLY A 25 1.37 -15.85 -0.11
C GLY A 25 0.67 -16.01 1.24
N ASN A 26 1.35 -16.55 2.26
CA ASN A 26 0.79 -16.58 3.61
C ASN A 26 0.86 -15.18 4.23
N ILE A 27 -0.20 -14.81 4.95
CA ILE A 27 -0.25 -13.55 5.69
C ILE A 27 0.56 -13.71 6.96
N LEU A 28 1.63 -12.93 7.08
CA LEU A 28 2.48 -12.87 8.27
C LEU A 28 2.00 -11.79 9.25
N GLY A 29 1.30 -10.76 8.75
CA GLY A 29 0.79 -9.66 9.58
C GLY A 29 -0.17 -8.76 8.83
N THR A 30 -1.03 -8.06 9.58
CA THR A 30 -2.07 -7.17 9.07
C THR A 30 -2.15 -5.89 9.88
N VAL A 31 -2.32 -4.76 9.21
CA VAL A 31 -2.60 -3.46 9.84
C VAL A 31 -3.77 -2.79 9.13
N GLU A 32 -4.67 -2.20 9.90
CA GLU A 32 -5.75 -1.35 9.40
C GLU A 32 -5.64 0.04 10.01
N SER A 33 -6.01 1.07 9.25
CA SER A 33 -5.94 2.46 9.68
C SER A 33 -7.06 3.29 9.08
N PRO A 34 -7.61 4.28 9.84
CA PRO A 34 -8.57 5.24 9.30
C PRO A 34 -7.92 6.30 8.40
N LEU A 35 -6.60 6.22 8.17
CA LEU A 35 -5.84 7.19 7.37
C LEU A 35 -5.97 6.92 5.86
N GLY A 36 -7.21 6.94 5.35
CA GLY A 36 -7.47 6.95 3.91
C GLY A 36 -7.04 8.26 3.24
N MET A 37 -7.20 8.34 1.91
CA MET A 37 -6.85 9.53 1.11
C MET A 37 -7.43 10.84 1.68
N ASN A 38 -8.69 10.84 2.16
CA ASN A 38 -9.32 12.04 2.71
C ASN A 38 -8.63 12.54 3.99
N ALA A 39 -8.15 11.63 4.84
CA ALA A 39 -7.45 12.00 6.07
C ALA A 39 -6.12 12.68 5.72
N ILE A 40 -5.38 12.12 4.76
CA ILE A 40 -4.10 12.69 4.28
C ILE A 40 -4.33 14.07 3.65
N ALA A 41 -5.34 14.20 2.80
CA ALA A 41 -5.64 15.48 2.15
C ALA A 41 -6.10 16.58 3.14
N SER A 42 -6.65 16.19 4.30
CA SER A 42 -7.17 17.13 5.29
C SER A 42 -6.13 17.60 6.32
N ASP A 43 -5.00 16.90 6.46
CA ASP A 43 -3.95 17.24 7.41
C ASP A 43 -2.58 17.37 6.70
N PRO A 44 -2.02 18.59 6.59
CA PRO A 44 -0.74 18.81 5.91
C PRO A 44 0.47 18.16 6.60
N LYS A 45 0.30 17.62 7.82
CA LYS A 45 1.35 16.84 8.51
C LYS A 45 1.41 15.39 8.04
N LEU A 46 0.38 14.91 7.35
CA LEU A 46 0.31 13.55 6.84
C LEU A 46 0.77 13.51 5.39
N SER A 47 1.45 12.42 5.03
CA SER A 47 1.73 12.06 3.65
C SER A 47 1.55 10.56 3.48
N PHE A 48 1.32 10.10 2.26
CA PHE A 48 1.19 8.67 1.99
C PHE A 48 2.44 7.89 2.43
N GLU A 49 3.64 8.39 2.14
CA GLU A 49 4.88 7.73 2.53
C GLU A 49 5.01 7.59 4.05
N THR A 50 4.85 8.70 4.80
CA THR A 50 4.99 8.65 6.27
C THR A 50 3.91 7.81 6.93
N VAL A 51 2.67 7.82 6.41
CA VAL A 51 1.61 6.97 6.94
C VAL A 51 1.92 5.50 6.71
N LEU A 52 2.31 5.10 5.49
CA LEU A 52 2.61 3.71 5.20
C LEU A 52 3.81 3.21 6.00
N VAL A 53 4.93 3.94 5.94
CA VAL A 53 6.16 3.55 6.64
C VAL A 53 5.94 3.43 8.15
N GLY A 54 5.22 4.38 8.76
CA GLY A 54 4.91 4.34 10.18
C GLY A 54 4.03 3.15 10.59
N LEU A 55 3.15 2.66 9.71
CA LEU A 55 2.30 1.50 10.00
C LEU A 55 3.04 0.16 9.90
N ILE A 56 4.14 0.12 9.14
CA ILE A 56 4.90 -1.10 8.88
C ILE A 56 6.31 -1.07 9.49
N GLU A 57 6.65 -0.07 10.30
CA GLU A 57 8.01 0.13 10.82
C GLU A 57 8.52 -1.12 11.57
N ASP A 58 7.66 -1.76 12.36
CA ASP A 58 7.97 -2.99 13.11
C ASP A 58 8.21 -4.22 12.21
N TRP A 59 7.80 -4.14 10.95
CA TRP A 59 7.97 -5.22 9.97
C TRP A 59 9.29 -5.11 9.22
N LEU A 60 9.82 -3.89 9.08
CA LEU A 60 11.05 -3.59 8.36
C LEU A 60 12.25 -4.05 9.20
N ALA A 61 12.91 -5.12 8.77
CA ALA A 61 14.20 -5.50 9.33
C ALA A 61 15.26 -4.42 9.00
N ALA A 62 16.28 -4.27 9.86
CA ALA A 62 17.34 -3.27 9.69
C ALA A 62 18.12 -3.40 8.37
N ASP A 63 18.03 -4.55 7.74
CA ASP A 63 18.66 -4.99 6.50
C ASP A 63 17.65 -5.32 5.39
N ALA A 64 16.38 -4.89 5.53
CA ALA A 64 15.34 -5.10 4.53
C ALA A 64 15.70 -4.40 3.20
N ALA A 65 16.45 -5.10 2.36
CA ALA A 65 16.70 -4.73 0.99
C ALA A 65 15.35 -4.62 0.27
N LYS A 66 15.17 -3.54 -0.49
CA LYS A 66 14.04 -3.24 -1.41
C LYS A 66 12.85 -4.21 -1.29
N LEU A 67 12.05 -4.05 -0.25
CA LEU A 67 10.83 -4.84 -0.07
C LEU A 67 9.77 -4.34 -1.07
N PRO A 68 9.27 -5.18 -2.00
CA PRO A 68 8.23 -4.76 -2.93
C PRO A 68 6.94 -4.41 -2.19
N VAL A 69 6.34 -3.29 -2.57
CA VAL A 69 5.03 -2.84 -2.09
C VAL A 69 4.11 -2.69 -3.28
N VAL A 70 2.99 -3.40 -3.26
CA VAL A 70 1.93 -3.29 -4.28
C VAL A 70 0.75 -2.57 -3.66
N ILE A 71 0.34 -1.46 -4.27
CA ILE A 71 -0.74 -0.61 -3.76
C ILE A 71 -1.90 -0.60 -4.76
N CYS A 72 -3.12 -0.82 -4.27
CA CYS A 72 -4.34 -0.62 -5.02
C CYS A 72 -5.25 0.44 -4.38
N GLY A 73 -6.29 0.85 -5.12
CA GLY A 73 -7.29 1.79 -4.65
C GLY A 73 -7.00 3.25 -5.00
N MET A 74 -7.48 4.15 -4.15
CA MET A 74 -7.50 5.60 -4.36
C MET A 74 -6.13 6.26 -4.23
N ALA A 75 -5.11 5.57 -3.70
CA ALA A 75 -3.73 6.05 -3.78
C ALA A 75 -3.26 6.27 -5.23
N GLY A 76 -3.82 5.54 -6.20
CA GLY A 76 -3.55 5.71 -7.63
C GLY A 76 -4.43 6.75 -8.35
N ALA A 77 -5.36 7.41 -7.66
CA ALA A 77 -6.23 8.40 -8.28
C ALA A 77 -5.46 9.67 -8.70
N LYS A 78 -6.06 10.50 -9.55
CA LYS A 78 -5.47 11.77 -10.00
C LYS A 78 -5.05 12.71 -8.85
N GLN A 79 -5.76 12.65 -7.72
CA GLN A 79 -5.45 13.40 -6.49
C GLN A 79 -4.85 12.49 -5.39
N GLY A 80 -4.45 11.27 -5.75
CA GLY A 80 -3.81 10.32 -4.86
C GLY A 80 -2.33 10.62 -4.66
N TRP A 81 -1.56 9.59 -4.29
CA TRP A 81 -0.11 9.67 -4.12
C TRP A 81 0.58 9.88 -5.47
N LEU A 82 0.26 9.02 -6.43
CA LEU A 82 0.78 9.07 -7.79
C LEU A 82 -0.31 8.57 -8.73
N GLU A 83 -0.64 9.34 -9.75
CA GLU A 83 -1.68 8.95 -10.72
C GLU A 83 -1.28 7.65 -11.44
N ALA A 84 -2.13 6.64 -11.33
CA ALA A 84 -2.10 5.40 -12.09
C ALA A 84 -3.26 5.45 -13.10
N PRO A 85 -2.98 5.80 -14.38
CA PRO A 85 -4.03 5.95 -15.39
C PRO A 85 -4.82 4.66 -15.61
N TYR A 86 -6.09 4.80 -15.93
CA TYR A 86 -6.93 3.66 -16.31
C TYR A 86 -6.40 3.00 -17.59
N CYS A 87 -6.54 1.67 -17.66
CA CYS A 87 -6.40 0.93 -18.92
C CYS A 87 -7.69 1.04 -19.75
N ASP A 88 -7.54 1.20 -21.06
CA ASP A 88 -8.68 1.16 -21.98
C ASP A 88 -9.30 -0.23 -22.05
N VAL A 89 -10.63 -0.29 -22.19
CA VAL A 89 -11.36 -1.55 -22.36
C VAL A 89 -11.45 -1.94 -23.84
N PRO A 90 -11.33 -3.24 -24.19
CA PRO A 90 -11.18 -4.38 -23.29
C PRO A 90 -9.75 -4.54 -22.75
N ALA A 91 -9.61 -4.81 -21.45
CA ALA A 91 -8.35 -5.11 -20.78
C ALA A 91 -8.40 -6.50 -20.16
N ARG A 92 -7.27 -7.21 -20.17
CA ARG A 92 -7.09 -8.47 -19.44
C ARG A 92 -6.53 -8.18 -18.05
N PRO A 93 -6.77 -9.03 -17.05
CA PRO A 93 -6.14 -8.87 -15.73
C PRO A 93 -4.60 -8.80 -15.80
N SER A 94 -3.99 -9.48 -16.76
CA SER A 94 -2.53 -9.43 -17.00
C SER A 94 -2.02 -8.09 -17.49
N ASP A 95 -2.89 -7.20 -17.96
CA ASP A 95 -2.52 -5.87 -18.43
C ASP A 95 -2.45 -4.86 -17.25
N LEU A 96 -2.82 -5.27 -16.02
CA LEU A 96 -2.86 -4.44 -14.81
C LEU A 96 -1.67 -4.66 -13.85
N ALA A 97 -0.86 -5.70 -14.06
CA ALA A 97 0.15 -6.20 -13.12
C ALA A 97 1.58 -5.99 -13.62
#